data_AF-A0AAN0KLW0-F1
#
_entry.id   AF-A0AAN0KLW0-F1
#
_cell.length_a   1.000
_cell.length_b   1.000
_cell.length_c   1.000
_cell.angle_alpha   90.00
_cell.angle_beta   90.00
_cell.angle_gamma   90.00
#
_symmetry.space_group_name_H-M   'P 1'
#
loop_
_entity.id
_entity.type
_entity.pdbx_description
1 polymer ?
#
loop_
_entity_poly.entity_id
_entity_poly.type
_entity_poly.pdbx_seq_one_letter_code
_entity_poly.pdbx_strand_id
1 'polypeptide(L)'
;MSKKLLITGLVSAMACFGAQAAPVYNLDVVPESTFNWASGPDGVYNTGDDLYDKWGQIDLKNNGTASVTGDFAKDGNGSLRLAANGGTSAKAGVAYYPPSSEGFGPLNSITEASFEWLRDSSSASTDAPPVMRLFLFNASNTHVGTLIWLGGDNGASASTNSWQVANVISGTVFQIRSAGPLPNTKMTFAQAQASSELGGLTVRAVEVGFGSGGWGTTFLGAADNIKLSGSKASVDANFEVLPTTFQVNVNTGPNGTSDPAGGALQTVNADGVLSINYTPAAGFLIDTVTGCGGTLSGNVYTTAAVREDCTVTASFKAVAVPPTEAAKPVPTMSQWALALLSLVLGGCAVISVRRSRMN
;
A
#
# COMPACT_ATOMS: atom_id res chain seq x y z
N MET A 1 30.18 47.53 -13.76
CA MET A 1 28.71 47.55 -13.74
C MET A 1 28.21 46.11 -13.64
N SER A 2 27.86 45.71 -12.42
CA SER A 2 27.40 44.37 -12.06
C SER A 2 25.97 44.12 -12.56
N LYS A 3 25.75 43.02 -13.31
CA LYS A 3 24.41 42.43 -13.45
C LYS A 3 24.34 41.19 -12.57
N LYS A 4 23.61 41.32 -11.46
CA LYS A 4 23.19 40.22 -10.60
C LYS A 4 22.33 39.26 -11.42
N LEU A 5 22.77 38.01 -11.58
CA LEU A 5 21.92 36.91 -12.03
C LEU A 5 21.35 36.27 -10.76
N LEU A 6 20.04 36.44 -10.52
CA LEU A 6 19.34 35.70 -9.46
C LEU A 6 19.28 34.23 -9.87
N ILE A 7 20.00 33.38 -9.16
CA ILE A 7 19.78 31.94 -9.16
C ILE A 7 18.67 31.68 -8.15
N THR A 8 17.43 31.60 -8.63
CA THR A 8 16.29 31.15 -7.82
C THR A 8 16.42 29.64 -7.68
N GLY A 9 16.81 29.19 -6.49
CA GLY A 9 16.93 27.78 -6.15
C GLY A 9 15.57 27.10 -6.20
N LEU A 10 15.42 26.11 -7.08
CA LEU A 10 14.37 25.12 -6.99
C LEU A 10 14.86 24.08 -5.97
N VAL A 11 14.56 24.30 -4.69
CA VAL A 11 14.67 23.24 -3.69
C VAL A 11 13.56 22.25 -4.01
N SER A 12 13.91 21.22 -4.77
CA SER A 12 13.08 20.03 -4.91
C SER A 12 13.01 19.41 -3.53
N ALA A 13 11.90 19.62 -2.83
CA ALA A 13 11.55 18.87 -1.64
C ALA A 13 11.34 17.42 -2.08
N MET A 14 12.44 16.67 -2.13
CA MET A 14 12.41 15.23 -2.20
C MET A 14 11.89 14.79 -0.84
N ALA A 15 10.58 14.62 -0.74
CA ALA A 15 9.98 13.94 0.39
C ALA A 15 10.64 12.56 0.44
N CYS A 16 11.53 12.37 1.41
CA CYS A 16 11.89 11.04 1.89
C CYS A 16 10.62 10.46 2.50
N PHE A 17 9.76 9.90 1.66
CA PHE A 17 8.90 8.82 2.12
C PHE A 17 9.86 7.70 2.48
N GLY A 18 10.14 7.54 3.77
CA GLY A 18 10.71 6.29 4.26
C GLY A 18 9.83 5.18 3.70
N ALA A 19 10.43 4.14 3.13
CA ALA A 19 9.67 3.00 2.64
C ALA A 19 8.76 2.52 3.79
N GLN A 20 7.45 2.65 3.59
CA GLN A 20 6.46 2.18 4.56
C GLN A 20 6.54 0.65 4.61
N ALA A 21 6.39 0.07 5.80
CA ALA A 21 6.33 -1.36 6.00
C ALA A 21 5.28 -2.00 5.06
N ALA A 22 5.56 -3.19 4.54
CA ALA A 22 4.65 -3.84 3.59
C ALA A 22 3.37 -4.30 4.33
N PRO A 23 2.18 -4.00 3.80
CA PRO A 23 0.95 -4.42 4.43
C PRO A 23 0.83 -5.96 4.37
N VAL A 24 0.43 -6.56 5.48
CA VAL A 24 0.05 -7.97 5.57
C VAL A 24 -1.45 -8.02 5.81
N TYR A 25 -2.20 -8.43 4.80
CA TYR A 25 -3.65 -8.44 4.90
C TYR A 25 -4.19 -9.65 5.63
N ASN A 26 -5.39 -9.51 6.19
CA ASN A 26 -6.12 -10.60 6.82
C ASN A 26 -6.28 -11.86 5.95
N LEU A 27 -6.37 -11.72 4.61
CA LEU A 27 -6.44 -12.85 3.68
C LEU A 27 -5.08 -13.49 3.38
N ASP A 28 -3.98 -12.79 3.65
CA ASP A 28 -2.62 -13.28 3.43
C ASP A 28 -2.10 -14.12 4.61
N VAL A 29 -2.73 -14.00 5.78
CA VAL A 29 -2.40 -14.81 6.96
C VAL A 29 -2.98 -16.22 6.80
N VAL A 30 -2.10 -17.19 6.63
CA VAL A 30 -2.47 -18.59 6.42
C VAL A 30 -3.02 -19.20 7.72
N PRO A 31 -4.19 -19.88 7.70
CA PRO A 31 -4.73 -20.54 8.89
C PRO A 31 -3.83 -21.66 9.43
N GLU A 32 -3.82 -21.87 10.75
CA GLU A 32 -2.95 -22.87 11.41
C GLU A 32 -3.15 -24.29 10.87
N SER A 33 -4.38 -24.65 10.49
CA SER A 33 -4.68 -25.97 9.91
C SER A 33 -3.94 -26.26 8.60
N THR A 34 -3.41 -25.22 7.95
CA THR A 34 -2.66 -25.29 6.69
C THR A 34 -1.25 -24.70 6.80
N PHE A 35 -0.98 -23.91 7.83
CA PHE A 35 0.30 -23.32 8.15
C PHE A 35 1.05 -24.23 9.13
N ASN A 36 1.54 -25.36 8.65
CA ASN A 36 2.29 -26.27 9.51
C ASN A 36 3.70 -25.71 9.80
N TRP A 37 4.06 -25.69 11.08
CA TRP A 37 5.13 -24.92 11.73
C TRP A 37 6.51 -25.60 11.67
N ALA A 38 6.55 -26.86 11.27
CA ALA A 38 7.70 -27.75 11.38
C ALA A 38 8.09 -28.41 10.06
N SER A 39 7.49 -27.96 8.96
CA SER A 39 7.32 -28.70 7.70
C SER A 39 5.95 -28.38 7.16
N GLY A 40 5.73 -28.52 5.87
CA GLY A 40 4.42 -28.41 5.25
C GLY A 40 3.45 -29.46 5.82
N PRO A 41 2.26 -29.60 5.20
CA PRO A 41 1.31 -30.63 5.60
C PRO A 41 1.91 -32.05 5.75
N ASP A 42 3.01 -32.34 5.07
CA ASP A 42 3.68 -33.64 5.02
C ASP A 42 4.65 -33.98 6.18
N GLY A 43 4.98 -33.03 7.07
CA GLY A 43 5.91 -33.31 8.17
C GLY A 43 7.40 -33.18 7.81
N VAL A 44 7.75 -32.76 6.58
CA VAL A 44 9.12 -32.57 6.07
C VAL A 44 9.47 -31.10 5.81
N TYR A 45 10.69 -30.68 6.16
CA TYR A 45 11.15 -29.31 5.91
C TYR A 45 11.74 -29.13 4.51
N ASN A 46 11.54 -27.95 3.93
CA ASN A 46 11.98 -27.52 2.60
C ASN A 46 11.44 -28.40 1.46
N THR A 47 10.19 -28.82 1.58
CA THR A 47 9.45 -29.54 0.55
C THR A 47 8.59 -28.58 -0.27
N GLY A 48 8.14 -29.03 -1.45
CA GLY A 48 7.39 -28.18 -2.38
C GLY A 48 5.99 -27.79 -1.89
N ASP A 49 5.49 -28.39 -0.81
CA ASP A 49 4.22 -28.08 -0.15
C ASP A 49 4.38 -27.09 1.02
N ASP A 50 5.60 -26.69 1.36
CA ASP A 50 5.86 -25.63 2.33
C ASP A 50 5.39 -24.26 1.80
N LEU A 51 4.55 -23.60 2.58
CA LEU A 51 4.11 -22.23 2.30
C LEU A 51 5.12 -21.23 2.87
N TYR A 52 6.21 -21.05 2.14
CA TYR A 52 7.21 -20.03 2.42
C TYR A 52 6.75 -18.62 2.08
N ASP A 53 7.41 -17.62 2.70
CA ASP A 53 7.18 -16.19 2.44
C ASP A 53 5.73 -15.77 2.74
N LYS A 54 5.16 -16.36 3.78
CA LYS A 54 3.81 -16.08 4.28
C LYS A 54 3.82 -15.94 5.79
N TRP A 55 2.94 -15.07 6.27
CA TRP A 55 2.52 -15.08 7.66
C TRP A 55 1.48 -16.15 7.86
N GLY A 56 1.49 -16.83 9.00
CA GLY A 56 0.42 -17.76 9.32
C GLY A 56 0.26 -17.99 10.80
N GLN A 57 -0.96 -18.39 11.16
CA GLN A 57 -1.35 -18.63 12.53
C GLN A 57 -0.63 -19.84 13.09
N ILE A 58 -0.13 -19.71 14.32
CA ILE A 58 0.49 -20.80 15.05
C ILE A 58 0.05 -20.83 16.50
N ASP A 59 0.12 -22.03 17.07
CA ASP A 59 -0.02 -22.28 18.49
C ASP A 59 -1.42 -21.89 19.04
N LEU A 60 -2.49 -22.01 18.23
CA LEU A 60 -3.85 -21.66 18.64
C LEU A 60 -4.37 -22.69 19.65
N LYS A 61 -4.29 -22.37 20.94
CA LYS A 61 -4.61 -23.28 22.03
C LYS A 61 -5.54 -22.64 23.03
N ASN A 62 -6.46 -23.45 23.57
CA ASN A 62 -7.38 -23.08 24.65
C ASN A 62 -8.11 -21.74 24.38
N ASN A 63 -8.78 -21.64 23.22
CA ASN A 63 -9.52 -20.46 22.76
C ASN A 63 -8.65 -19.22 22.48
N GLY A 64 -7.33 -19.38 22.34
CA GLY A 64 -6.48 -18.33 21.81
C GLY A 64 -6.74 -18.10 20.33
N THR A 65 -6.72 -16.83 19.93
CA THR A 65 -6.95 -16.36 18.57
C THR A 65 -5.91 -15.30 18.22
N ALA A 66 -5.46 -15.33 16.96
CA ALA A 66 -4.56 -14.35 16.37
C ALA A 66 -5.08 -14.02 14.97
N SER A 67 -5.62 -12.83 14.78
CA SER A 67 -6.33 -12.45 13.55
C SER A 67 -6.06 -10.99 13.21
N VAL A 68 -5.94 -10.66 11.94
CA VAL A 68 -5.82 -9.25 11.51
C VAL A 68 -7.21 -8.61 11.50
N THR A 69 -7.39 -7.52 12.25
CA THR A 69 -8.68 -6.85 12.48
C THR A 69 -8.51 -5.34 12.60
N GLY A 70 -9.61 -4.59 12.52
CA GLY A 70 -9.62 -3.12 12.60
C GLY A 70 -9.92 -2.53 13.98
N ASP A 71 -10.03 -3.35 15.03
CA ASP A 71 -10.39 -2.89 16.38
C ASP A 71 -9.24 -2.21 17.14
N PHE A 72 -8.00 -2.44 16.73
CA PHE A 72 -6.81 -1.79 17.28
C PHE A 72 -5.92 -1.27 16.15
N ALA A 73 -6.38 -0.39 15.28
CA ALA A 73 -5.50 0.13 14.23
C ALA A 73 -4.28 0.87 14.83
N LYS A 74 -3.07 0.61 14.33
CA LYS A 74 -1.85 1.35 14.72
C LYS A 74 -1.57 2.47 13.74
N ASP A 75 -1.07 2.13 12.55
CA ASP A 75 -0.67 3.08 11.50
C ASP A 75 -1.39 2.74 10.18
N GLY A 76 -2.73 2.69 10.23
CA GLY A 76 -3.56 2.31 9.08
C GLY A 76 -5.00 1.99 9.46
N ASN A 77 -5.51 0.87 8.96
CA ASN A 77 -6.87 0.40 9.16
C ASN A 77 -6.95 -0.92 9.98
N GLY A 78 -5.83 -1.49 10.39
CA GLY A 78 -5.77 -2.73 11.14
C GLY A 78 -4.54 -2.90 12.03
N SER A 79 -4.50 -4.06 12.67
CA SER A 79 -3.34 -4.65 13.33
C SER A 79 -3.59 -6.15 13.56
N LEU A 80 -2.59 -6.87 14.07
CA LEU A 80 -2.78 -8.24 14.55
C LEU A 80 -3.43 -8.23 15.93
N ARG A 81 -4.71 -8.58 16.00
CA ARG A 81 -5.41 -8.80 17.27
C ARG A 81 -5.09 -10.16 17.86
N LEU A 82 -4.75 -10.14 19.13
CA LEU A 82 -4.41 -11.30 19.95
C LEU A 82 -5.40 -11.41 21.11
N ALA A 83 -6.15 -12.50 21.17
CA ALA A 83 -7.17 -12.65 22.20
C ALA A 83 -7.35 -14.07 22.71
N ALA A 84 -7.73 -14.20 23.97
CA ALA A 84 -8.24 -15.41 24.57
C ALA A 84 -9.44 -15.08 25.47
N ASN A 85 -10.51 -15.87 25.37
CA ASN A 85 -11.69 -15.72 26.21
C ASN A 85 -11.87 -16.96 27.10
N GLY A 86 -11.40 -16.86 28.34
CA GLY A 86 -11.34 -17.99 29.27
C GLY A 86 -10.37 -19.09 28.85
N GLY A 87 -10.04 -19.99 29.78
CA GLY A 87 -9.10 -21.09 29.57
C GLY A 87 -7.78 -20.89 30.30
N THR A 88 -7.20 -22.00 30.77
CA THR A 88 -5.88 -22.01 31.39
C THR A 88 -4.82 -22.20 30.30
N SER A 89 -3.74 -21.41 30.34
CA SER A 89 -2.62 -21.55 29.41
C SER A 89 -2.98 -21.35 27.92
N ALA A 90 -3.89 -20.41 27.62
CA ALA A 90 -4.16 -20.03 26.24
C ALA A 90 -2.90 -19.51 25.52
N LYS A 91 -2.84 -19.79 24.22
CA LYS A 91 -1.77 -19.35 23.32
C LYS A 91 -2.37 -19.03 21.96
N ALA A 92 -1.80 -18.05 21.30
CA ALA A 92 -1.93 -17.87 19.86
C ALA A 92 -0.87 -16.88 19.40
N GLY A 93 -0.47 -17.00 18.15
CA GLY A 93 0.39 -16.05 17.48
C GLY A 93 0.29 -16.21 15.97
N VAL A 94 1.04 -15.37 15.28
CA VAL A 94 1.37 -15.55 13.87
C VAL A 94 2.87 -15.58 13.73
N ALA A 95 3.37 -16.43 12.84
CA ALA A 95 4.78 -16.50 12.53
C ALA A 95 5.03 -16.27 11.03
N TYR A 96 6.22 -15.79 10.72
CA TYR A 96 6.71 -15.64 9.36
C TYR A 96 8.00 -16.43 9.17
N TYR A 97 8.04 -17.18 8.07
CA TYR A 97 9.18 -17.96 7.63
C TYR A 97 9.63 -17.42 6.25
N PRO A 98 10.86 -16.86 6.14
CA PRO A 98 11.39 -16.48 4.85
C PRO A 98 11.64 -17.73 3.98
N PRO A 99 11.67 -17.58 2.64
CA PRO A 99 11.71 -18.72 1.72
C PRO A 99 13.02 -19.50 1.68
N SER A 100 14.09 -18.93 2.23
CA SER A 100 15.37 -19.63 2.33
C SER A 100 15.41 -20.52 3.57
N SER A 101 15.98 -21.72 3.41
CA SER A 101 16.36 -22.57 4.54
C SER A 101 17.41 -21.92 5.45
N GLU A 102 18.11 -20.89 4.97
CA GLU A 102 19.03 -20.06 5.74
C GLU A 102 18.30 -19.08 6.69
N GLY A 103 16.97 -18.99 6.63
CA GLY A 103 16.19 -18.12 7.51
C GLY A 103 16.58 -16.65 7.37
N PHE A 104 16.65 -15.97 8.51
CA PHE A 104 17.23 -14.62 8.64
C PHE A 104 18.77 -14.64 8.77
N GLY A 105 19.38 -15.83 8.78
CA GLY A 105 20.80 -16.04 9.05
C GLY A 105 21.09 -16.43 10.50
N PRO A 106 22.38 -16.54 10.88
CA PRO A 106 22.75 -16.87 12.26
C PRO A 106 22.33 -15.76 13.23
N LEU A 107 22.01 -16.13 14.47
CA LEU A 107 21.56 -15.21 15.53
C LEU A 107 22.52 -14.02 15.74
N ASN A 108 23.83 -14.25 15.66
CA ASN A 108 24.84 -13.21 15.78
C ASN A 108 24.87 -12.20 14.62
N SER A 109 24.12 -12.45 13.55
CA SER A 109 23.97 -11.54 12.40
C SER A 109 22.69 -10.70 12.45
N ILE A 110 21.82 -10.91 13.45
CA ILE A 110 20.59 -10.14 13.60
C ILE A 110 20.94 -8.71 14.04
N THR A 111 20.48 -7.73 13.28
CA THR A 111 20.74 -6.29 13.51
C THR A 111 19.51 -5.52 13.98
N GLU A 112 18.33 -6.07 13.74
CA GLU A 112 17.06 -5.45 14.13
C GLU A 112 16.08 -6.54 14.54
N ALA A 113 15.36 -6.30 15.64
CA ALA A 113 14.25 -7.11 16.10
C ALA A 113 13.35 -6.21 16.96
N SER A 114 12.17 -5.90 16.47
CA SER A 114 11.21 -5.04 17.17
C SER A 114 9.79 -5.30 16.73
N PHE A 115 8.85 -4.91 17.58
CA PHE A 115 7.43 -4.87 17.24
C PHE A 115 6.77 -3.80 18.10
N GLU A 116 5.64 -3.32 17.62
CA GLU A 116 4.75 -2.51 18.42
C GLU A 116 3.66 -3.39 19.01
N TRP A 117 3.20 -3.06 20.21
CA TRP A 117 2.18 -3.82 20.89
C TRP A 117 1.25 -2.92 21.67
N LEU A 118 0.02 -3.40 21.82
CA LEU A 118 -1.00 -2.81 22.67
C LEU A 118 -1.57 -3.91 23.55
N ARG A 119 -1.86 -3.55 24.80
CA ARG A 119 -2.63 -4.38 25.72
C ARG A 119 -3.94 -3.67 26.02
N ASP A 120 -5.06 -4.35 25.86
CA ASP A 120 -6.35 -3.79 26.20
C ASP A 120 -6.60 -3.86 27.70
N SER A 121 -7.23 -2.82 28.26
CA SER A 121 -7.56 -2.73 29.67
C SER A 121 -8.52 -3.81 30.18
N SER A 122 -9.30 -4.44 29.29
CA SER A 122 -10.17 -5.58 29.60
C SER A 122 -9.42 -6.90 29.81
N SER A 123 -8.14 -6.97 29.45
CA SER A 123 -7.33 -8.14 29.75
C SER A 123 -7.22 -8.32 31.27
N ALA A 124 -7.48 -9.53 31.74
CA ALA A 124 -7.40 -9.89 33.15
C ALA A 124 -5.97 -10.23 33.62
N SER A 125 -5.03 -10.46 32.68
CA SER A 125 -3.61 -10.62 33.01
C SER A 125 -2.94 -9.25 33.01
N THR A 126 -2.91 -8.59 34.17
CA THR A 126 -2.54 -7.16 34.34
C THR A 126 -1.15 -6.81 33.81
N ASP A 127 -0.23 -7.78 33.76
CA ASP A 127 1.19 -7.53 33.50
C ASP A 127 1.75 -8.24 32.26
N ALA A 128 0.90 -8.93 31.48
CA ALA A 128 1.34 -9.64 30.28
C ALA A 128 1.08 -8.82 29.02
N PRO A 129 2.11 -8.30 28.33
CA PRO A 129 1.97 -7.82 26.96
C PRO A 129 2.06 -8.97 25.96
N PRO A 130 1.72 -8.71 24.67
CA PRO A 130 2.18 -9.54 23.57
C PRO A 130 3.70 -9.77 23.61
N VAL A 131 4.14 -10.90 23.05
CA VAL A 131 5.53 -11.33 23.02
C VAL A 131 6.00 -11.52 21.60
N MET A 132 7.29 -11.30 21.37
CA MET A 132 7.99 -11.73 20.16
C MET A 132 8.82 -12.97 20.48
N ARG A 133 8.82 -13.96 19.57
CA ARG A 133 9.67 -15.13 19.65
C ARG A 133 10.53 -15.28 18.40
N LEU A 134 11.79 -15.65 18.59
CA LEU A 134 12.70 -16.04 17.53
C LEU A 134 12.98 -17.53 17.63
N PHE A 135 12.70 -18.29 16.56
CA PHE A 135 12.94 -19.73 16.54
C PHE A 135 14.34 -20.03 16.00
N LEU A 136 15.13 -20.72 16.82
CA LEU A 136 16.53 -21.05 16.57
C LEU A 136 16.66 -22.49 16.09
N PHE A 137 17.34 -22.69 14.97
CA PHE A 137 17.53 -23.99 14.35
C PHE A 137 19.02 -24.33 14.23
N ASN A 138 19.33 -25.62 14.32
CA ASN A 138 20.68 -26.12 14.09
C ASN A 138 20.96 -26.33 12.59
N ALA A 139 22.18 -26.74 12.25
CA ALA A 139 22.60 -27.01 10.87
C ALA A 139 21.83 -28.16 10.19
N SER A 140 21.23 -29.07 10.98
CA SER A 140 20.33 -30.13 10.50
C SER A 140 18.88 -29.67 10.34
N ASN A 141 18.64 -28.37 10.41
CA ASN A 141 17.33 -27.75 10.34
C ASN A 141 16.32 -28.28 11.36
N THR A 142 16.78 -28.60 12.56
CA THR A 142 15.92 -28.94 13.69
C THR A 142 15.72 -27.70 14.56
N HIS A 143 14.48 -27.39 14.93
CA HIS A 143 14.20 -26.37 15.95
C HIS A 143 14.87 -26.80 17.24
N VAL A 144 15.83 -26.00 17.73
CA VAL A 144 16.64 -26.28 18.91
C VAL A 144 16.59 -25.17 19.94
N GLY A 145 15.59 -24.30 19.90
CA GLY A 145 15.48 -23.24 20.90
C GLY A 145 14.60 -22.09 20.47
N THR A 146 14.12 -21.35 21.45
CA THR A 146 13.34 -20.15 21.23
C THR A 146 13.85 -19.06 22.14
N LEU A 147 14.13 -17.89 21.58
CA LEU A 147 14.31 -16.66 22.36
C LEU A 147 12.99 -15.93 22.42
N ILE A 148 12.56 -15.55 23.62
CA ILE A 148 11.28 -14.90 23.87
C ILE A 148 11.57 -13.54 24.49
N TRP A 149 11.11 -12.47 23.86
CA TRP A 149 11.02 -11.19 24.52
C TRP A 149 9.79 -11.21 25.44
N LEU A 150 10.02 -11.01 26.74
CA LEU A 150 8.96 -10.93 27.75
C LEU A 150 8.90 -9.51 28.29
N GLY A 151 7.76 -8.83 28.17
CA GLY A 151 7.69 -7.43 28.56
C GLY A 151 7.98 -7.17 30.04
N GLY A 152 7.56 -8.06 30.94
CA GLY A 152 7.88 -7.94 32.37
C GLY A 152 9.38 -7.94 32.66
N ASP A 153 10.19 -8.66 31.88
CA ASP A 153 11.66 -8.69 32.01
C ASP A 153 12.34 -7.46 31.38
N ASN A 154 11.57 -6.66 30.65
CA ASN A 154 12.03 -5.49 29.91
C ASN A 154 11.43 -4.18 30.46
N GLY A 155 10.83 -4.23 31.67
CA GLY A 155 10.25 -3.06 32.30
C GLY A 155 8.99 -2.53 31.60
N ALA A 156 8.39 -3.31 30.70
CA ALA A 156 7.07 -2.98 30.16
C ALA A 156 6.06 -3.05 31.31
N SER A 157 5.52 -1.89 31.68
CA SER A 157 4.45 -1.77 32.67
C SER A 157 3.08 -1.97 32.01
N ALA A 158 2.04 -2.14 32.82
CA ALA A 158 0.64 -2.32 32.45
C ALA A 158 -0.01 -1.12 31.69
N SER A 159 0.74 -0.37 30.88
CA SER A 159 0.19 0.64 29.98
C SER A 159 -0.85 -0.03 29.09
N THR A 160 -2.11 0.34 29.31
CA THR A 160 -3.26 -0.21 28.61
C THR A 160 -3.78 0.79 27.61
N ASN A 161 -4.40 0.29 26.53
CA ASN A 161 -5.07 1.09 25.50
C ASN A 161 -4.15 2.13 24.84
N SER A 162 -2.85 1.86 24.82
CA SER A 162 -1.85 2.71 24.17
C SER A 162 -0.76 1.83 23.57
N TRP A 163 -0.38 2.15 22.35
CA TRP A 163 0.68 1.45 21.63
C TRP A 163 2.04 1.74 22.25
N GLN A 164 2.81 0.67 22.41
CA GLN A 164 4.17 0.68 22.93
C GLN A 164 5.12 0.06 21.91
N VAL A 165 6.38 0.47 21.95
CA VAL A 165 7.44 -0.10 21.11
C VAL A 165 8.28 -1.05 21.93
N ALA A 166 8.44 -2.30 21.48
CA ALA A 166 9.40 -3.24 22.03
C ALA A 166 10.64 -3.32 21.12
N ASN A 167 11.79 -2.93 21.66
CA ASN A 167 13.09 -3.17 21.03
C ASN A 167 13.73 -4.42 21.66
N VAL A 168 13.77 -5.51 20.89
CA VAL A 168 14.24 -6.81 21.37
C VAL A 168 15.76 -6.87 21.43
N ILE A 169 16.46 -6.22 20.51
CA ILE A 169 17.95 -6.21 20.43
C ILE A 169 18.57 -5.59 21.70
N SER A 170 17.95 -4.55 22.25
CA SER A 170 18.43 -3.90 23.48
C SER A 170 17.93 -4.56 24.77
N GLY A 171 17.09 -5.59 24.65
CA GLY A 171 16.32 -6.13 25.77
C GLY A 171 16.88 -7.41 26.40
N THR A 172 16.14 -7.88 27.41
CA THR A 172 16.26 -9.22 27.99
C THR A 172 15.38 -10.19 27.21
N VAL A 173 15.92 -11.36 26.88
CA VAL A 173 15.20 -12.50 26.31
C VAL A 173 15.27 -13.70 27.23
N PHE A 174 14.20 -14.49 27.21
CA PHE A 174 14.12 -15.77 27.87
C PHE A 174 14.31 -16.88 26.84
N GLN A 175 15.35 -17.69 27.02
CA GLN A 175 15.61 -18.89 26.25
C GLN A 175 14.89 -20.08 26.91
N ILE A 176 14.14 -20.86 26.13
CA ILE A 176 13.49 -22.08 26.62
C ILE A 176 13.97 -23.36 25.94
N ARG A 177 14.11 -24.41 26.76
CA ARG A 177 14.77 -25.68 26.46
C ARG A 177 13.90 -26.73 25.76
N SER A 178 12.68 -26.44 25.28
CA SER A 178 11.92 -27.53 24.60
C SER A 178 12.71 -28.16 23.44
N ALA A 179 13.72 -27.46 22.91
CA ALA A 179 14.79 -28.07 22.10
C ALA A 179 16.22 -27.46 22.27
N GLY A 180 16.43 -26.62 23.30
CA GLY A 180 17.62 -25.77 23.59
C GLY A 180 18.98 -26.43 23.81
N PRO A 181 20.12 -25.81 23.43
CA PRO A 181 21.44 -26.17 23.96
C PRO A 181 21.67 -25.66 25.40
N LEU A 182 20.91 -24.66 25.85
CA LEU A 182 20.98 -24.10 27.21
C LEU A 182 19.74 -24.46 28.07
N PRO A 183 19.85 -24.51 29.41
CA PRO A 183 18.70 -24.54 30.31
C PRO A 183 17.81 -23.30 30.14
N ASN A 184 16.58 -23.34 30.67
CA ASN A 184 15.69 -22.18 30.70
C ASN A 184 16.38 -20.98 31.38
N THR A 185 16.82 -20.00 30.59
CA THR A 185 17.74 -18.94 31.04
C THR A 185 17.30 -17.59 30.51
N LYS A 186 17.34 -16.57 31.37
CA LYS A 186 17.18 -15.17 30.98
C LYS A 186 18.55 -14.56 30.72
N MET A 187 18.68 -13.84 29.63
CA MET A 187 19.92 -13.14 29.24
C MET A 187 19.57 -11.93 28.38
N THR A 188 20.49 -10.97 28.26
CA THR A 188 20.34 -9.91 27.25
C THR A 188 20.43 -10.50 25.84
N PHE A 189 19.80 -9.88 24.86
CA PHE A 189 19.92 -10.31 23.46
C PHE A 189 21.39 -10.32 23.00
N ALA A 190 22.18 -9.32 23.41
CA ALA A 190 23.61 -9.26 23.12
C ALA A 190 24.38 -10.47 23.69
N GLN A 191 24.04 -10.95 24.89
CA GLN A 191 24.61 -12.18 25.44
C GLN A 191 24.21 -13.41 24.64
N ALA A 192 22.96 -13.48 24.16
CA ALA A 192 22.51 -14.57 23.28
C ALA A 192 23.28 -14.58 21.95
N GLN A 193 23.54 -13.42 21.36
CA GLN A 193 24.34 -13.29 20.13
C GLN A 193 25.81 -13.69 20.33
N ALA A 194 26.39 -13.35 21.48
CA ALA A 194 27.79 -13.67 21.81
C ALA A 194 28.01 -15.11 22.27
N SER A 195 26.96 -15.87 22.58
CA SER A 195 27.06 -17.26 23.06
C SER A 195 27.59 -18.19 21.98
N SER A 196 28.52 -19.07 22.35
CA SER A 196 29.04 -20.15 21.51
C SER A 196 27.97 -21.20 21.15
N GLU A 197 26.95 -21.33 21.99
CA GLU A 197 25.86 -22.30 21.85
C GLU A 197 24.71 -21.76 21.01
N LEU A 198 24.44 -20.44 21.08
CA LEU A 198 23.28 -19.81 20.43
C LEU A 198 23.64 -18.96 19.22
N GLY A 199 24.75 -18.23 19.24
CA GLY A 199 25.07 -17.19 18.26
C GLY A 199 25.16 -17.72 16.83
N GLY A 200 25.59 -18.97 16.64
CA GLY A 200 25.68 -19.64 15.34
C GLY A 200 24.39 -20.35 14.89
N LEU A 201 23.34 -20.40 15.72
CA LEU A 201 22.07 -21.01 15.34
C LEU A 201 21.32 -20.12 14.35
N THR A 202 20.65 -20.73 13.40
CA THR A 202 19.85 -20.03 12.39
C THR A 202 18.56 -19.52 13.01
N VAL A 203 18.27 -18.23 12.87
CA VAL A 203 16.94 -17.68 13.17
C VAL A 203 16.03 -17.99 11.99
N ARG A 204 15.18 -19.02 12.11
CA ARG A 204 14.31 -19.48 11.01
C ARG A 204 12.99 -18.75 10.91
N ALA A 205 12.52 -18.17 12.01
CA ALA A 205 11.24 -17.52 12.06
C ALA A 205 11.18 -16.45 13.13
N VAL A 206 10.29 -15.49 12.90
CA VAL A 206 9.77 -14.59 13.92
C VAL A 206 8.30 -14.91 14.16
N GLU A 207 7.91 -14.99 15.42
CA GLU A 207 6.52 -15.04 15.84
C GLU A 207 6.19 -13.80 16.67
N VAL A 208 4.99 -13.28 16.50
CA VAL A 208 4.37 -12.38 17.48
C VAL A 208 3.06 -12.99 17.96
N GLY A 209 2.85 -13.00 19.28
CA GLY A 209 1.71 -13.67 19.88
C GLY A 209 1.61 -13.45 21.38
N PHE A 210 0.96 -14.39 22.06
CA PHE A 210 0.92 -14.46 23.52
C PHE A 210 1.01 -15.92 23.98
N GLY A 211 1.51 -16.20 25.19
CA GLY A 211 1.47 -17.57 25.70
C GLY A 211 2.49 -18.00 26.76
N SER A 212 1.98 -18.89 27.63
CA SER A 212 2.52 -19.74 28.71
C SER A 212 3.15 -19.12 29.96
N GLY A 213 2.44 -19.35 31.08
CA GLY A 213 2.93 -19.26 32.45
C GLY A 213 1.83 -19.21 33.52
N GLY A 214 0.80 -20.08 33.47
CA GLY A 214 -0.13 -20.26 34.61
C GLY A 214 -1.40 -19.40 34.66
N TRP A 215 -1.82 -18.79 33.56
CA TRP A 215 -2.91 -17.82 33.54
C TRP A 215 -4.24 -18.46 33.12
N GLY A 216 -5.21 -18.48 34.02
CA GLY A 216 -6.62 -18.83 33.74
C GLY A 216 -7.45 -17.56 33.53
N THR A 217 -7.16 -16.79 32.49
CA THR A 217 -7.71 -15.43 32.37
C THR A 217 -7.88 -14.97 30.92
N THR A 218 -8.83 -14.05 30.71
CA THR A 218 -9.04 -13.32 29.45
C THR A 218 -7.81 -12.50 29.06
N PHE A 219 -7.37 -12.62 27.82
CA PHE A 219 -6.32 -11.79 27.22
C PHE A 219 -6.89 -11.04 26.02
N LEU A 220 -6.55 -9.77 25.91
CA LEU A 220 -6.84 -8.97 24.73
C LEU A 220 -5.69 -7.97 24.54
N GLY A 221 -5.14 -7.96 23.34
CA GLY A 221 -4.10 -7.05 22.93
C GLY A 221 -3.96 -7.08 21.42
N ALA A 222 -2.98 -6.34 20.92
CA ALA A 222 -2.65 -6.29 19.51
C ALA A 222 -1.15 -6.14 19.32
N ALA A 223 -0.67 -6.48 18.13
CA ALA A 223 0.70 -6.22 17.70
C ALA A 223 0.72 -5.70 16.27
N ASP A 224 1.74 -4.89 15.96
CA ASP A 224 1.93 -4.33 14.63
C ASP A 224 3.39 -3.94 14.38
N ASN A 225 3.71 -3.52 13.15
CA ASN A 225 5.04 -3.04 12.74
C ASN A 225 6.18 -3.98 13.17
N ILE A 226 6.09 -5.25 12.75
CA ILE A 226 7.00 -6.31 13.13
C ILE A 226 8.23 -6.23 12.23
N LYS A 227 9.39 -6.04 12.86
CA LYS A 227 10.68 -5.96 12.17
C LYS A 227 11.63 -7.02 12.67
N LEU A 228 12.27 -7.70 11.74
CA LEU A 228 13.43 -8.56 11.99
C LEU A 228 14.35 -8.48 10.79
N SER A 229 15.61 -8.11 11.02
CA SER A 229 16.62 -8.00 9.97
C SER A 229 17.87 -8.80 10.35
N GLY A 230 18.27 -9.71 9.48
CA GLY A 230 19.50 -10.47 9.59
C GLY A 230 20.26 -10.52 8.27
N SER A 231 21.38 -11.25 8.25
CA SER A 231 22.28 -11.28 7.08
C SER A 231 21.70 -11.96 5.83
N LYS A 232 20.59 -12.70 5.95
CA LYS A 232 20.00 -13.50 4.86
C LYS A 232 18.60 -13.06 4.45
N ALA A 233 17.84 -12.46 5.36
CA ALA A 233 16.50 -11.99 5.10
C ALA A 233 16.16 -10.83 6.05
N SER A 234 15.13 -10.09 5.70
CA SER A 234 14.50 -9.09 6.55
C SER A 234 12.99 -9.13 6.35
N VAL A 235 12.25 -8.79 7.38
CA VAL A 235 10.80 -8.55 7.31
C VAL A 235 10.49 -7.21 7.98
N ASP A 236 9.63 -6.42 7.35
CA ASP A 236 9.04 -5.20 7.88
C ASP A 236 7.54 -5.26 7.57
N ALA A 237 6.77 -5.80 8.51
CA ALA A 237 5.37 -6.16 8.34
C ALA A 237 4.46 -5.23 9.12
N ASN A 238 3.45 -4.70 8.45
CA ASN A 238 2.38 -3.87 9.03
C ASN A 238 1.04 -4.56 8.77
N PHE A 239 0.33 -4.99 9.81
CA PHE A 239 -0.88 -5.80 9.67
C PHE A 239 -2.09 -4.93 9.38
N GLU A 240 -2.77 -5.18 8.27
CA GLU A 240 -3.87 -4.33 7.82
C GLU A 240 -5.09 -5.15 7.41
N VAL A 241 -6.29 -4.59 7.56
CA VAL A 241 -7.48 -5.22 6.99
C VAL A 241 -7.50 -4.92 5.50
N LEU A 242 -7.73 -5.93 4.66
CA LEU A 242 -7.85 -5.72 3.23
C LEU A 242 -8.93 -4.64 2.95
N PRO A 243 -8.58 -3.51 2.31
CA PRO A 243 -9.55 -2.47 2.04
C PRO A 243 -10.66 -3.01 1.13
N THR A 244 -11.91 -2.82 1.53
CA THR A 244 -13.08 -3.14 0.68
C THR A 244 -13.44 -1.98 -0.24
N THR A 245 -12.82 -0.81 -0.03
CA THR A 245 -12.96 0.39 -0.83
C THR A 245 -11.62 1.10 -0.99
N PHE A 246 -11.50 1.85 -2.08
CA PHE A 246 -10.34 2.66 -2.42
C PHE A 246 -10.77 4.07 -2.82
N GLN A 247 -9.88 5.02 -2.64
CA GLN A 247 -10.09 6.42 -2.98
C GLN A 247 -9.53 6.72 -4.37
N VAL A 248 -10.40 7.20 -5.26
CA VAL A 248 -10.03 7.72 -6.58
C VAL A 248 -10.14 9.22 -6.57
N ASN A 249 -9.00 9.91 -6.63
CA ASN A 249 -8.98 11.37 -6.75
C ASN A 249 -9.17 11.77 -8.22
N VAL A 250 -10.16 12.62 -8.49
CA VAL A 250 -10.44 13.12 -9.85
C VAL A 250 -9.87 14.51 -10.00
N ASN A 251 -8.75 14.64 -10.71
CA ASN A 251 -8.15 15.93 -11.04
C ASN A 251 -8.57 16.37 -12.45
N THR A 252 -9.20 17.54 -12.54
CA THR A 252 -9.67 18.10 -13.81
C THR A 252 -8.96 19.41 -14.07
N GLY A 253 -8.19 19.46 -15.15
CA GLY A 253 -7.46 20.65 -15.55
C GLY A 253 -8.37 21.79 -16.01
N PRO A 254 -7.83 23.02 -16.17
CA PRO A 254 -8.59 24.17 -16.64
C PRO A 254 -9.24 23.96 -18.01
N ASN A 255 -10.25 24.76 -18.33
CA ASN A 255 -10.99 24.75 -19.60
C ASN A 255 -11.81 23.48 -19.86
N GLY A 256 -12.19 22.78 -18.80
CA GLY A 256 -13.22 21.75 -18.82
C GLY A 256 -13.73 21.47 -17.42
N THR A 257 -14.80 20.68 -17.34
CA THR A 257 -15.34 20.14 -16.10
C THR A 257 -15.42 18.62 -16.19
N SER A 258 -15.68 17.98 -15.05
CA SER A 258 -15.90 16.54 -14.96
C SER A 258 -17.08 16.24 -14.06
N ASP A 259 -17.67 15.07 -14.26
CA ASP A 259 -18.59 14.43 -13.32
C ASP A 259 -18.08 13.00 -13.06
N PRO A 260 -17.66 12.65 -11.83
CA PRO A 260 -17.60 13.48 -10.62
C PRO A 260 -16.74 14.75 -10.74
N ALA A 261 -17.05 15.77 -9.95
CA ALA A 261 -16.41 17.09 -10.02
C ALA A 261 -14.89 17.03 -9.79
N GLY A 262 -14.14 17.87 -10.51
CA GLY A 262 -12.69 17.97 -10.34
C GLY A 262 -12.31 18.41 -8.92
N GLY A 263 -11.32 17.74 -8.34
CA GLY A 263 -10.92 17.84 -6.93
C GLY A 263 -11.72 16.95 -5.99
N ALA A 264 -12.73 16.21 -6.47
CA ALA A 264 -13.49 15.30 -5.62
C ALA A 264 -12.77 13.96 -5.43
N LEU A 265 -12.81 13.46 -4.20
CA LEU A 265 -12.39 12.12 -3.85
C LEU A 265 -13.59 11.17 -3.96
N GLN A 266 -13.43 10.07 -4.70
CA GLN A 266 -14.49 9.08 -4.93
C GLN A 266 -14.14 7.77 -4.23
N THR A 267 -15.02 7.31 -3.34
CA THR A 267 -14.91 5.97 -2.77
C THR A 267 -15.45 4.94 -3.76
N VAL A 268 -14.59 4.03 -4.19
CA VAL A 268 -14.92 2.95 -5.13
C VAL A 268 -14.71 1.62 -4.42
N ASN A 269 -15.65 0.68 -4.53
CA ASN A 269 -15.45 -0.67 -3.99
C ASN A 269 -14.24 -1.33 -4.67
N ALA A 270 -13.54 -2.21 -3.93
CA ALA A 270 -12.50 -3.06 -4.50
C ALA A 270 -13.02 -3.81 -5.74
N ASP A 271 -12.17 -3.90 -6.77
CA ASP A 271 -12.49 -4.41 -8.12
C ASP A 271 -13.59 -3.64 -8.89
N GLY A 272 -14.18 -2.60 -8.30
CA GLY A 272 -15.10 -1.70 -8.96
C GLY A 272 -14.39 -0.80 -9.97
N VAL A 273 -15.18 -0.14 -10.83
CA VAL A 273 -14.70 0.85 -11.79
C VAL A 273 -15.37 2.19 -11.54
N LEU A 274 -14.64 3.28 -11.78
CA LEU A 274 -15.20 4.63 -11.79
C LEU A 274 -15.32 5.10 -13.24
N SER A 275 -16.48 5.63 -13.61
CA SER A 275 -16.68 6.34 -14.87
C SER A 275 -16.72 7.84 -14.61
N ILE A 276 -15.91 8.58 -15.34
CA ILE A 276 -15.77 10.03 -15.24
C ILE A 276 -16.13 10.62 -16.59
N ASN A 277 -17.16 11.46 -16.62
CA ASN A 277 -17.58 12.15 -17.84
C ASN A 277 -16.99 13.57 -17.88
N TYR A 278 -16.22 13.87 -18.91
CA TYR A 278 -15.60 15.18 -19.10
C TYR A 278 -16.42 16.06 -20.04
N THR A 279 -16.54 17.34 -19.68
CA THR A 279 -17.18 18.36 -20.52
C THR A 279 -16.17 19.46 -20.83
N PRO A 280 -15.52 19.45 -22.01
CA PRO A 280 -14.66 20.54 -22.44
C PRO A 280 -15.43 21.86 -22.53
N ALA A 281 -14.79 22.96 -22.16
CA ALA A 281 -15.33 24.29 -22.40
C ALA A 281 -15.42 24.60 -23.90
N ALA A 282 -16.25 25.57 -24.27
CA ALA A 282 -16.38 25.99 -25.67
C ALA A 282 -15.02 26.41 -26.25
N GLY A 283 -14.66 25.86 -27.42
CA GLY A 283 -13.37 26.09 -28.07
C GLY A 283 -12.24 25.19 -27.58
N PHE A 284 -12.51 24.21 -26.71
CA PHE A 284 -11.54 23.24 -26.21
C PHE A 284 -11.96 21.79 -26.49
N LEU A 285 -10.98 20.90 -26.49
CA LEU A 285 -11.13 19.44 -26.57
C LEU A 285 -10.31 18.81 -25.45
N ILE A 286 -10.66 17.57 -25.07
CA ILE A 286 -9.81 16.76 -24.19
C ILE A 286 -8.46 16.57 -24.89
N ASP A 287 -7.37 16.86 -24.19
CA ASP A 287 -6.02 16.58 -24.68
C ASP A 287 -5.56 15.20 -24.21
N THR A 288 -5.54 14.99 -22.89
CA THR A 288 -5.18 13.71 -22.27
C THR A 288 -6.03 13.43 -21.03
N VAL A 289 -6.27 12.15 -20.77
CA VAL A 289 -6.75 11.65 -19.47
C VAL A 289 -5.89 10.46 -19.10
N THR A 290 -5.33 10.46 -17.90
CA THR A 290 -4.39 9.42 -17.44
C THR A 290 -4.62 9.09 -15.96
N GLY A 291 -4.27 7.87 -15.56
CA GLY A 291 -4.30 7.42 -14.16
C GLY A 291 -5.32 6.31 -13.91
N CYS A 292 -5.12 5.54 -12.83
CA CYS A 292 -5.98 4.41 -12.48
C CYS A 292 -6.17 3.35 -13.60
N GLY A 293 -5.19 3.22 -14.51
CA GLY A 293 -5.19 2.21 -15.58
C GLY A 293 -6.36 2.26 -16.57
N GLY A 294 -7.10 3.37 -16.62
CA GLY A 294 -8.34 3.49 -17.37
C GLY A 294 -8.19 3.70 -18.87
N THR A 295 -9.34 3.82 -19.54
CA THR A 295 -9.45 4.11 -20.98
C THR A 295 -10.47 5.22 -21.24
N LEU A 296 -10.16 6.08 -22.21
CA LEU A 296 -11.03 7.16 -22.67
C LEU A 296 -11.80 6.74 -23.92
N SER A 297 -13.13 6.85 -23.90
CA SER A 297 -13.99 6.67 -25.06
C SER A 297 -14.90 7.88 -25.23
N GLY A 298 -14.68 8.65 -26.30
CA GLY A 298 -15.30 9.96 -26.46
C GLY A 298 -14.92 10.89 -25.31
N ASN A 299 -15.90 11.25 -24.49
CA ASN A 299 -15.72 12.10 -23.30
C ASN A 299 -15.73 11.33 -21.97
N VAL A 300 -15.94 10.02 -22.00
CA VAL A 300 -16.06 9.20 -20.79
C VAL A 300 -14.76 8.43 -20.57
N TYR A 301 -14.11 8.68 -19.44
CA TYR A 301 -12.99 7.89 -18.96
C TYR A 301 -13.48 6.86 -17.96
N THR A 302 -13.20 5.58 -18.21
CA THR A 302 -13.51 4.51 -17.28
C THR A 302 -12.21 3.94 -16.74
N THR A 303 -12.03 3.93 -15.42
CA THR A 303 -10.85 3.34 -14.78
C THR A 303 -10.78 1.83 -15.03
N ALA A 304 -9.60 1.24 -14.82
CA ALA A 304 -9.54 -0.20 -14.60
C ALA A 304 -10.22 -0.56 -13.26
N ALA A 305 -10.34 -1.86 -12.98
CA ALA A 305 -10.72 -2.37 -11.67
C ALA A 305 -9.79 -1.77 -10.60
N VAL A 306 -10.37 -1.03 -9.65
CA VAL A 306 -9.61 -0.29 -8.63
C VAL A 306 -9.20 -1.25 -7.52
N ARG A 307 -7.89 -1.31 -7.26
CA ARG A 307 -7.26 -2.18 -6.23
C ARG A 307 -6.31 -1.46 -5.29
N GLU A 308 -6.18 -0.15 -5.47
CA GLU A 308 -5.37 0.75 -4.66
C GLU A 308 -5.91 2.17 -4.84
N ASP A 309 -5.57 3.05 -3.89
CA ASP A 309 -5.86 4.47 -4.04
C ASP A 309 -5.11 5.02 -5.26
N CYS A 310 -5.79 5.79 -6.10
CA CYS A 310 -5.22 6.28 -7.34
C CYS A 310 -5.79 7.64 -7.73
N THR A 311 -5.12 8.32 -8.66
CA THR A 311 -5.56 9.63 -9.17
C THR A 311 -5.79 9.55 -10.67
N VAL A 312 -6.94 10.03 -11.14
CA VAL A 312 -7.19 10.29 -12.57
C VAL A 312 -6.98 11.77 -12.83
N THR A 313 -6.17 12.13 -13.83
CA THR A 313 -5.93 13.52 -14.21
C THR A 313 -6.29 13.75 -15.67
N ALA A 314 -7.09 14.78 -15.93
CA ALA A 314 -7.47 15.22 -17.28
C ALA A 314 -6.93 16.61 -17.62
N SER A 315 -6.59 16.82 -18.89
CA SER A 315 -6.17 18.11 -19.44
C SER A 315 -6.91 18.42 -20.74
N PHE A 316 -7.00 19.71 -21.08
CA PHE A 316 -7.75 20.22 -22.23
C PHE A 316 -6.87 21.14 -23.08
N LYS A 317 -7.05 21.09 -24.40
CA LYS A 317 -6.36 21.95 -25.37
C LYS A 317 -7.35 22.71 -26.25
N ALA A 318 -6.95 23.87 -26.73
CA ALA A 318 -7.77 24.66 -27.64
C ALA A 318 -7.94 23.93 -28.99
N VAL A 319 -9.14 24.04 -29.57
CA VAL A 319 -9.41 23.64 -30.94
C VAL A 319 -8.62 24.55 -31.87
N ALA A 320 -7.77 23.99 -32.73
CA ALA A 320 -7.11 24.78 -33.77
C ALA A 320 -8.17 25.33 -34.72
N VAL A 321 -8.39 26.65 -34.72
CA VAL A 321 -9.19 27.29 -35.76
C VAL A 321 -8.33 27.27 -37.02
N PRO A 322 -8.77 26.63 -38.13
CA PRO A 322 -8.04 26.72 -39.38
C PRO A 322 -7.90 28.21 -39.74
N PRO A 323 -6.72 28.67 -40.22
CA PRO A 323 -6.56 30.06 -40.61
C PRO A 323 -7.68 30.40 -41.58
N THR A 324 -8.42 31.47 -41.28
CA THR A 324 -9.48 31.99 -42.13
C THR A 324 -8.88 32.17 -43.52
N GLU A 325 -9.26 31.32 -44.47
CA GLU A 325 -8.82 31.46 -45.84
C GLU A 325 -9.34 32.83 -46.29
N ALA A 326 -8.42 33.80 -46.40
CA ALA A 326 -8.79 35.17 -46.75
C ALA A 326 -9.63 35.10 -48.02
N ALA A 327 -10.89 35.55 -47.93
CA ALA A 327 -11.80 35.53 -49.05
C ALA A 327 -11.06 36.10 -50.25
N LYS A 328 -10.83 35.27 -51.28
CA LYS A 328 -10.17 35.73 -52.50
C LYS A 328 -10.96 36.96 -52.98
N PRO A 329 -10.32 38.10 -53.24
CA PRO A 329 -11.04 39.29 -53.68
C PRO A 329 -11.89 38.91 -54.89
N VAL A 330 -13.20 39.10 -54.78
CA VAL A 330 -14.10 38.99 -55.93
C VAL A 330 -13.54 39.92 -56.99
N PRO A 331 -13.22 39.46 -58.21
CA PRO A 331 -12.74 40.36 -59.25
C PRO A 331 -13.83 41.39 -59.50
N THR A 332 -13.59 42.62 -59.07
CA THR A 332 -14.44 43.74 -59.41
C THR A 332 -14.30 43.96 -60.91
N MET A 333 -15.42 43.87 -61.64
CA MET A 333 -15.46 44.23 -63.06
C MET A 333 -14.85 45.62 -63.21
N SER A 334 -13.85 45.76 -64.08
CA SER A 334 -13.22 47.05 -64.31
C SER A 334 -14.26 48.08 -64.73
N GLN A 335 -14.02 49.37 -64.47
CA GLN A 335 -14.93 50.44 -64.88
C GLN A 335 -15.23 50.39 -66.39
N TRP A 336 -14.29 49.87 -67.18
CA TRP A 336 -14.47 49.59 -68.61
C TRP A 336 -15.45 48.46 -68.90
N ALA A 337 -15.46 47.40 -68.10
CA ALA A 337 -16.43 46.31 -68.24
C ALA A 337 -17.86 46.77 -67.87
N LEU A 338 -18.00 47.66 -66.88
CA LEU A 338 -19.27 48.32 -66.55
C LEU A 338 -19.74 49.29 -67.64
N ALA A 339 -18.81 50.05 -68.24
CA ALA A 339 -19.10 50.94 -69.37
C ALA A 339 -19.53 50.18 -70.63
N LEU A 340 -18.88 49.03 -70.92
CA LEU A 340 -19.27 48.16 -72.03
C LEU A 340 -20.65 47.53 -71.79
N LEU A 341 -20.95 47.07 -70.56
CA LEU A 341 -22.24 46.50 -70.23
C LEU A 341 -23.39 47.52 -70.34
N SER A 342 -23.15 48.77 -69.94
CA SER A 342 -24.12 49.86 -70.09
C SER A 342 -24.33 50.29 -71.55
N LEU A 343 -23.30 50.24 -72.40
CA LEU A 343 -23.43 50.43 -73.85
C LEU A 343 -24.25 49.33 -74.52
N VAL A 344 -24.07 48.06 -74.12
CA VAL A 344 -24.85 46.93 -74.64
C VAL A 344 -26.33 47.04 -74.25
N LEU A 345 -26.63 47.45 -73.01
CA LEU A 345 -28.01 47.66 -72.55
C LEU A 345 -28.66 48.91 -73.19
N GLY A 346 -27.90 50.00 -73.41
CA GLY A 346 -28.38 51.21 -74.07
C GLY A 346 -28.61 51.05 -75.58
N GLY A 347 -27.80 50.22 -76.26
CA GLY A 347 -27.94 49.93 -77.69
C GLY A 347 -29.23 49.17 -78.04
N CYS A 348 -29.70 48.29 -77.15
CA CYS A 348 -30.96 47.55 -77.34
C CYS A 348 -32.21 48.46 -77.29
N ALA A 349 -32.18 49.60 -76.58
CA ALA A 349 -33.33 50.50 -76.48
C ALA A 349 -33.53 51.39 -77.73
N VAL A 350 -32.47 51.65 -78.52
CA VAL A 350 -32.57 52.53 -79.71
C VAL A 350 -33.14 51.79 -80.93
N ILE A 351 -33.03 50.46 -80.98
CA ILE A 351 -33.54 49.65 -82.10
C ILE A 351 -35.07 49.48 -82.06
N SER A 352 -35.70 49.56 -80.88
CA SER A 352 -37.16 49.40 -80.74
C SER A 352 -37.98 50.63 -81.10
N VAL A 353 -37.41 51.84 -81.04
CA VAL A 353 -38.15 53.11 -81.32
C VAL A 353 -38.20 53.44 -82.81
N ARG A 354 -37.27 52.94 -83.64
CA ARG A 354 -37.25 53.26 -85.09
C ARG A 354 -38.25 52.45 -85.92
N ARG A 355 -38.91 51.44 -85.35
CA ARG A 355 -39.93 50.62 -86.04
C ARG A 355 -41.39 51.06 -85.83
N SER A 356 -41.69 52.04 -84.98
CA SER A 356 -43.08 52.47 -84.74
C SER A 356 -43.55 53.70 -85.55
N ARG A 357 -42.84 54.11 -86.61
CA ARG A 357 -43.23 55.22 -87.51
C ARG A 357 -43.33 54.83 -88.99
N MET A 358 -43.66 53.58 -89.28
CA MET A 358 -44.09 53.16 -90.63
C MET A 358 -45.19 52.12 -90.47
N ASN A 359 -46.43 52.61 -90.44
CA ASN A 359 -47.67 52.03 -90.95
C ASN A 359 -48.84 52.90 -90.48
#